data_AF-A0A3A1X6X2-F1
#
_entry.id   AF-A0A3A1X6X2-F1
#
_cell.length_a   1.000
_cell.length_b   1.000
_cell.length_c   1.000
_cell.angle_alpha   90.00
_cell.angle_beta   90.00
_cell.angle_gamma   90.00
#
_symmetry.space_group_name_H-M   'P 1'
#
loop_
_entity.id
_entity.type
_entity.pdbx_description
1 polymer ?
#
loop_
_entity_poly.entity_id
_entity_poly.type
_entity_poly.pdbx_seq_one_letter_code
_entity_poly.pdbx_strand_id
1 'polypeptide(L)'
;LIDVNPLELPKVSGGIAPKDYVDEYAAFAGGLLHDIGTYFVLAKDGSKAANGKLEFDGPNYILHGLRGYNYLIDNGFSEDIAQFARNHTGVGLTREQVIAQNLPLPAGDYVPRTVEQEIVMVADKYNSKSIPPRFLTVDTYRRKAARFGEENAKRWMCLVNKYGRPSVCKLADFFGLKVD
;
A
#
# COMPACT_ATOMS: atom_id res chain seq x y z
N LEU A 1 -14.31 -12.94 7.29
CA LEU A 1 -14.14 -12.40 5.92
C LEU A 1 -15.24 -11.37 5.74
N ILE A 2 -14.95 -10.22 5.14
CA ILE A 2 -15.92 -9.14 4.96
C ILE A 2 -17.09 -9.71 4.14
N ASP A 3 -18.29 -9.71 4.71
CA ASP A 3 -19.51 -10.29 4.12
C ASP A 3 -20.12 -9.32 3.08
N VAL A 4 -19.25 -8.82 2.18
CA VAL A 4 -19.62 -7.91 1.10
C VAL A 4 -19.51 -8.69 -0.20
N ASN A 5 -20.61 -8.76 -0.94
CA ASN A 5 -20.59 -9.29 -2.28
C ASN A 5 -19.72 -8.39 -3.18
N PRO A 6 -18.60 -8.89 -3.75
CA PRO A 6 -17.73 -8.06 -4.59
C PRO A 6 -18.45 -7.46 -5.81
N LEU A 7 -19.56 -8.07 -6.24
CA LEU A 7 -20.40 -7.56 -7.34
C LEU A 7 -21.17 -6.28 -6.98
N GLU A 8 -21.32 -5.99 -5.69
CA GLU A 8 -21.96 -4.77 -5.19
C GLU A 8 -20.97 -3.61 -5.05
N LEU A 9 -19.65 -3.89 -5.14
CA LEU A 9 -18.64 -2.85 -5.10
C LEU A 9 -18.71 -1.95 -6.35
N PRO A 10 -18.48 -0.64 -6.19
CA PRO A 10 -18.37 0.27 -7.31
C PRO A 10 -17.37 -0.20 -8.35
N LYS A 11 -17.80 -0.27 -9.62
CA LYS A 11 -16.98 -0.74 -10.73
C LYS A 11 -15.74 0.13 -10.94
N VAL A 12 -14.66 -0.51 -11.39
CA VAL A 12 -13.47 0.13 -11.94
C VAL A 12 -13.72 0.50 -13.40
N SER A 13 -13.33 1.70 -13.82
CA SER A 13 -13.41 2.17 -15.21
C SER A 13 -12.04 2.11 -15.89
N GLY A 14 -12.00 1.63 -17.14
CA GLY A 14 -10.74 1.45 -17.87
C GLY A 14 -9.91 0.29 -17.32
N GLY A 15 -8.59 0.33 -17.57
CA GLY A 15 -7.70 -0.77 -17.23
C GLY A 15 -7.67 -1.87 -18.30
N ILE A 16 -6.74 -2.80 -18.13
CA ILE A 16 -6.53 -3.94 -19.00
C ILE A 16 -6.58 -5.18 -18.13
N ALA A 17 -7.42 -6.15 -18.49
CA ALA A 17 -7.46 -7.43 -17.80
C ALA A 17 -6.07 -8.09 -17.84
N PRO A 18 -5.56 -8.62 -16.71
CA PRO A 18 -4.33 -9.40 -16.70
C PRO A 18 -4.40 -10.53 -17.74
N LYS A 19 -3.27 -10.81 -18.40
CA LYS A 19 -3.19 -11.91 -19.38
C LYS A 19 -3.27 -13.27 -18.68
N ASP A 20 -2.67 -13.35 -17.50
CA ASP A 20 -2.61 -14.54 -16.67
C ASP A 20 -3.63 -14.45 -15.53
N TYR A 21 -3.95 -15.59 -14.93
CA TYR A 21 -4.79 -15.63 -13.74
C TYR A 21 -4.12 -14.90 -12.58
N VAL A 22 -4.94 -14.22 -11.77
CA VAL A 22 -4.52 -13.59 -10.52
C VAL A 22 -4.91 -14.51 -9.37
N ASP A 23 -3.97 -14.79 -8.48
CA ASP A 23 -4.29 -15.49 -7.23
C ASP A 23 -4.97 -14.51 -6.26
N GLU A 24 -6.30 -14.56 -6.21
CA GLU A 24 -7.11 -13.72 -5.34
C GLU A 24 -6.83 -13.95 -3.85
N TYR A 25 -6.48 -15.18 -3.45
CA TYR A 25 -6.16 -15.49 -2.06
C TYR A 25 -4.83 -14.86 -1.66
N ALA A 26 -3.81 -14.95 -2.52
CA ALA A 26 -2.53 -14.29 -2.29
C ALA A 26 -2.69 -12.76 -2.20
N ALA A 27 -3.48 -12.15 -3.11
CA ALA A 27 -3.78 -10.71 -3.05
C ALA A 27 -4.55 -10.33 -1.77
N PHE A 28 -5.51 -11.15 -1.34
CA PHE A 28 -6.24 -10.95 -0.09
C PHE A 28 -5.33 -11.02 1.14
N ALA A 29 -4.54 -12.08 1.27
CA ALA A 29 -3.58 -12.24 2.36
C ALA A 29 -2.55 -11.09 2.39
N GLY A 30 -2.01 -10.74 1.21
CA GLY A 30 -1.13 -9.60 1.04
C GLY A 30 -1.77 -8.28 1.44
N GLY A 31 -3.05 -8.06 1.09
CA GLY A 31 -3.82 -6.90 1.51
C GLY A 31 -3.94 -6.75 3.02
N LEU A 32 -4.09 -7.85 3.76
CA LEU A 32 -4.13 -7.85 5.22
C LEU A 32 -2.75 -7.67 5.86
N LEU A 33 -1.70 -8.22 5.25
CA LEU A 33 -0.37 -8.33 5.87
C LEU A 33 0.63 -7.26 5.43
N HIS A 34 0.39 -6.54 4.34
CA HIS A 34 1.39 -5.60 3.77
C HIS A 34 1.91 -4.59 4.80
N ASP A 35 1.05 -4.16 5.72
CA ASP A 35 1.36 -3.13 6.72
C ASP A 35 1.70 -3.69 8.11
N ILE A 36 1.84 -5.01 8.27
CA ILE A 36 2.05 -5.65 9.58
C ILE A 36 3.27 -5.09 10.32
N GLY A 37 4.29 -4.63 9.59
CA GLY A 37 5.49 -4.06 10.20
C GLY A 37 5.31 -2.68 10.82
N THR A 38 4.14 -2.06 10.69
CA THR A 38 3.81 -0.76 11.32
C THR A 38 3.91 -0.81 12.84
N TYR A 39 3.65 -1.97 13.47
CA TYR A 39 3.86 -2.20 14.90
C TYR A 39 5.29 -1.89 15.36
N PHE A 40 6.28 -2.12 14.48
CA PHE A 40 7.68 -1.91 14.81
C PHE A 40 8.16 -0.48 14.58
N VAL A 41 7.31 0.43 14.09
CA VAL A 41 7.65 1.84 13.84
C VAL A 41 6.67 2.79 14.56
N LEU A 42 6.09 2.34 15.67
CA LEU A 42 5.31 3.18 16.56
C LEU A 42 6.21 4.05 17.43
N ALA A 43 5.97 5.35 17.43
CA ALA A 43 6.54 6.27 18.42
C ALA A 43 5.67 6.30 19.69
N LYS A 44 4.34 6.23 19.52
CA LYS A 44 3.36 6.08 20.60
C LYS A 44 2.19 5.23 20.11
N ASP A 45 1.80 4.23 20.89
CA ASP A 45 0.69 3.34 20.55
C ASP A 45 -0.71 3.90 20.91
N GLY A 46 -0.76 5.02 21.66
CA GLY A 46 -2.00 5.65 22.09
C GLY A 46 -2.81 4.85 23.13
N SER A 47 -2.33 3.69 23.58
CA SER A 47 -3.09 2.76 24.43
C SER A 47 -3.17 3.18 25.90
N LYS A 48 -2.24 4.05 26.34
CA LYS A 48 -2.10 4.45 27.75
C LYS A 48 -3.20 5.39 28.27
N ALA A 49 -4.01 5.98 27.40
CA ALA A 49 -5.08 6.89 27.78
C ALA A 49 -6.29 6.69 26.87
N ALA A 50 -7.50 6.93 27.39
CA ALA A 50 -8.76 6.78 26.63
C ALA A 50 -8.82 7.64 25.34
N ASN A 51 -8.02 8.71 25.27
CA ASN A 51 -7.85 9.59 24.12
C ASN A 51 -6.40 9.63 23.63
N GLY A 52 -5.59 8.62 23.96
CA GLY A 52 -4.19 8.56 23.56
C GLY A 52 -4.07 8.52 22.04
N LYS A 53 -3.12 9.30 21.51
CA LYS A 53 -2.92 9.44 20.07
C LYS A 53 -1.88 8.44 19.58
N LEU A 54 -2.24 7.72 18.52
CA LEU A 54 -1.30 6.92 17.74
C LEU A 54 -0.31 7.85 17.01
N GLU A 55 0.98 7.62 17.21
CA GLU A 55 2.06 8.35 16.53
C GLU A 55 3.07 7.36 15.98
N PHE A 56 3.44 7.52 14.72
CA PHE A 56 4.49 6.73 14.07
C PHE A 56 5.84 7.45 14.15
N ASP A 57 6.91 6.67 14.14
CA ASP A 57 8.27 7.17 13.91
C ASP A 57 8.40 7.59 12.43
N GLY A 58 8.13 8.86 12.15
CA GLY A 58 8.09 9.41 10.80
C GLY A 58 9.37 9.13 9.98
N PRO A 59 10.57 9.51 10.46
CA PRO A 59 11.83 9.25 9.75
C PRO A 59 12.08 7.78 9.43
N ASN A 60 11.67 6.87 10.32
CA ASN A 60 11.85 5.44 10.15
C ASN A 60 10.61 4.72 9.60
N TYR A 61 9.54 5.44 9.26
CA TYR A 61 8.28 4.80 8.87
C TYR A 61 8.48 3.88 7.68
N ILE A 62 9.34 4.25 6.72
CA ILE A 62 9.72 3.43 5.56
C ILE A 62 10.23 2.02 5.92
N LEU A 63 10.77 1.82 7.13
CA LEU A 63 11.23 0.52 7.61
C LEU A 63 10.10 -0.48 7.90
N HIS A 64 8.84 -0.04 7.99
CA HIS A 64 7.71 -0.95 8.26
C HIS A 64 7.65 -2.10 7.24
N GLY A 65 7.93 -1.85 5.97
CA GLY A 65 7.92 -2.91 4.97
C GLY A 65 8.98 -3.99 5.23
N LEU A 66 10.22 -3.59 5.51
CA LEU A 66 11.32 -4.53 5.79
C LEU A 66 11.16 -5.23 7.16
N ARG A 67 10.72 -4.51 8.19
CA ARG A 67 10.47 -5.09 9.52
C ARG A 67 9.29 -6.06 9.48
N GLY A 68 8.24 -5.74 8.72
CA GLY A 68 7.09 -6.63 8.51
C GLY A 68 7.49 -7.90 7.75
N TYR A 69 8.31 -7.76 6.70
CA TYR A 69 8.89 -8.89 5.99
C TYR A 69 9.68 -9.81 6.92
N ASN A 70 10.65 -9.28 7.68
CA ASN A 70 11.47 -10.09 8.59
C ASN A 70 10.59 -10.78 9.64
N TYR A 71 9.62 -10.07 10.21
CA TYR A 71 8.70 -10.64 11.19
C TYR A 71 7.91 -11.83 10.63
N LEU A 72 7.42 -11.72 9.39
CA LEU A 72 6.70 -12.84 8.75
C LEU A 72 7.61 -14.05 8.52
N ILE A 73 8.84 -13.82 8.03
CA ILE A 73 9.82 -14.90 7.83
C ILE A 73 10.18 -15.57 9.17
N ASP A 74 10.46 -14.80 10.21
CA ASP A 74 10.83 -15.30 11.54
C ASP A 74 9.69 -16.11 12.20
N ASN A 75 8.44 -15.89 11.77
CA ASN A 75 7.25 -16.63 12.24
C ASN A 75 6.83 -17.77 11.29
N GLY A 76 7.66 -18.11 10.30
CA GLY A 76 7.46 -19.28 9.44
C GLY A 76 6.49 -19.07 8.27
N PHE A 77 6.15 -17.82 7.94
CA PHE A 77 5.40 -17.53 6.70
C PHE A 77 6.32 -17.69 5.47
N SER A 78 5.72 -17.99 4.33
CA SER A 78 6.45 -18.14 3.08
C SER A 78 6.98 -16.79 2.57
N GLU A 79 8.04 -16.87 1.79
CA GLU A 79 8.64 -15.74 1.08
C GLU A 79 7.61 -14.96 0.24
N ASP A 80 6.75 -15.68 -0.48
CA ASP A 80 5.73 -15.08 -1.36
C ASP A 80 4.73 -14.19 -0.60
N ILE A 81 4.39 -14.56 0.65
CA ILE A 81 3.52 -13.76 1.51
C ILE A 81 4.31 -12.61 2.16
N ALA A 82 5.52 -12.89 2.66
CA ALA A 82 6.34 -11.87 3.32
C ALA A 82 6.69 -10.71 2.39
N GLN A 83 6.89 -10.98 1.10
CA GLN A 83 7.24 -9.96 0.11
C GLN A 83 6.16 -8.89 -0.10
N PHE A 84 4.88 -9.16 0.20
CA PHE A 84 3.85 -8.11 0.19
C PHE A 84 4.18 -6.99 1.17
N ALA A 85 4.68 -7.33 2.37
CA ALA A 85 5.13 -6.32 3.32
C ALA A 85 6.35 -5.56 2.78
N ARG A 86 7.33 -6.28 2.21
CA ARG A 86 8.57 -5.68 1.72
C ARG A 86 8.38 -4.70 0.55
N ASN A 87 7.48 -5.01 -0.38
CA ASN A 87 7.49 -4.44 -1.74
C ASN A 87 6.29 -3.53 -2.07
N HIS A 88 5.46 -3.16 -1.11
CA HIS A 88 4.23 -2.38 -1.35
C HIS A 88 4.42 -0.85 -1.23
N THR A 89 5.60 -0.37 -0.85
CA THR A 89 5.77 1.08 -0.60
C THR A 89 5.89 1.88 -1.91
N GLY A 90 5.19 3.02 -1.95
CA GLY A 90 5.20 3.91 -3.11
C GLY A 90 4.66 3.23 -4.37
N VAL A 91 5.34 3.45 -5.49
CA VAL A 91 5.01 2.80 -6.77
C VAL A 91 6.06 1.74 -7.14
N GLY A 92 6.65 1.13 -6.10
CA GLY A 92 7.88 0.36 -6.15
C GLY A 92 9.08 1.28 -5.87
N LEU A 93 9.97 0.84 -5.00
CA LEU A 93 11.15 1.60 -4.59
C LEU A 93 12.41 0.91 -5.11
N THR A 94 13.12 1.57 -6.02
CA THR A 94 14.34 1.05 -6.65
C THR A 94 15.57 1.26 -5.77
N ARG A 95 16.61 0.45 -6.00
CA ARG A 95 17.91 0.61 -5.35
C ARG A 95 18.46 2.02 -5.51
N GLU A 96 18.35 2.60 -6.70
CA GLU A 96 18.85 3.93 -7.02
C GLU A 96 18.11 4.99 -6.20
N GLN A 97 16.79 4.86 -6.03
CA GLN A 97 16.01 5.75 -5.18
C GLN A 97 16.38 5.62 -3.70
N VAL A 98 16.63 4.40 -3.21
CA VAL A 98 17.11 4.18 -1.82
C VAL A 98 18.39 4.95 -1.56
N ILE A 99 19.36 4.85 -2.48
CA ILE A 99 20.66 5.53 -2.35
C ILE A 99 20.49 7.05 -2.52
N ALA A 100 19.82 7.49 -3.58
CA ALA A 100 19.70 8.91 -3.92
C ALA A 100 18.91 9.71 -2.87
N GLN A 101 17.91 9.09 -2.24
CA GLN A 101 17.11 9.72 -1.18
C GLN A 101 17.68 9.47 0.22
N ASN A 102 18.82 8.76 0.33
CA ASN A 102 19.44 8.39 1.60
C ASN A 102 18.45 7.75 2.59
N LEU A 103 17.64 6.80 2.08
CA LEU A 103 16.63 6.14 2.91
C LEU A 103 17.32 5.22 3.94
N PRO A 104 16.74 5.04 5.14
CA PRO A 104 17.27 4.12 6.15
C PRO A 104 17.01 2.65 5.80
N LEU A 105 17.15 2.27 4.53
CA LEU A 105 16.99 0.91 4.03
C LEU A 105 18.33 0.41 3.48
N PRO A 106 18.62 -0.90 3.57
CA PRO A 106 19.68 -1.51 2.78
C PRO A 106 19.47 -1.20 1.31
N ALA A 107 20.55 -0.84 0.60
CA ALA A 107 20.46 -0.59 -0.84
C ALA A 107 19.96 -1.84 -1.56
N GLY A 108 18.82 -1.74 -2.25
CA GLY A 108 18.21 -2.84 -2.98
C GLY A 108 16.87 -2.45 -3.59
N ASP A 109 16.34 -3.32 -4.45
CA ASP A 109 15.02 -3.11 -5.03
C ASP A 109 13.92 -3.67 -4.13
N TYR A 110 12.95 -2.82 -3.83
CA TYR A 110 11.73 -3.07 -3.07
C TYR A 110 10.53 -2.82 -3.99
N VAL A 111 10.50 -3.58 -5.09
CA VAL A 111 9.48 -3.49 -6.14
C VAL A 111 8.65 -4.77 -6.17
N PRO A 112 7.35 -4.71 -6.52
CA PRO A 112 6.51 -5.89 -6.66
C PRO A 112 7.15 -6.95 -7.57
N ARG A 113 7.10 -8.21 -7.14
CA ARG A 113 7.62 -9.36 -7.92
C ARG A 113 6.53 -10.13 -8.66
N THR A 114 5.28 -9.97 -8.25
CA THR A 114 4.11 -10.62 -8.87
C THR A 114 3.01 -9.61 -9.18
N VAL A 115 2.00 -10.01 -9.97
CA VAL A 115 0.86 -9.16 -10.29
C VAL A 115 0.02 -8.86 -9.06
N GLU A 116 -0.10 -9.81 -8.12
CA GLU A 116 -0.80 -9.67 -6.85
C GLU A 116 -0.13 -8.62 -5.96
N GLN A 117 1.20 -8.66 -5.84
CA GLN A 117 1.95 -7.64 -5.10
C GLN A 117 1.74 -6.24 -5.71
N GLU A 118 1.71 -6.13 -7.05
CA GLU A 118 1.46 -4.85 -7.72
C GLU A 118 0.01 -4.37 -7.52
N ILE A 119 -0.97 -5.29 -7.52
CA ILE A 119 -2.38 -4.99 -7.22
C ILE A 119 -2.52 -4.46 -5.79
N VAL A 120 -1.95 -5.14 -4.79
CA VAL A 120 -2.01 -4.70 -3.38
C VAL A 120 -1.31 -3.35 -3.21
N MET A 121 -0.14 -3.17 -3.81
CA MET A 121 0.57 -1.90 -3.82
C MET A 121 -0.29 -0.77 -4.39
N VAL A 122 -0.96 -0.99 -5.52
CA VAL A 122 -1.85 -0.01 -6.16
C VAL A 122 -3.08 0.28 -5.32
N ALA A 123 -3.73 -0.76 -4.77
CA ALA A 123 -4.92 -0.62 -3.94
C ALA A 123 -4.64 0.21 -2.67
N ASP A 124 -3.49 0.00 -2.02
CA ASP A 124 -3.05 0.78 -0.87
C ASP A 124 -2.99 2.29 -1.19
N LYS A 125 -2.69 2.67 -2.44
CA LYS A 125 -2.49 4.09 -2.80
C LYS A 125 -3.78 4.88 -2.93
N TYR A 126 -4.91 4.19 -2.93
CA TYR A 126 -6.23 4.80 -2.81
C TYR A 126 -6.65 5.02 -1.35
N ASN A 127 -5.84 4.64 -0.36
CA ASN A 127 -6.19 4.76 1.06
C ASN A 127 -5.21 5.69 1.80
N SER A 128 -5.74 6.62 2.59
CA SER A 128 -4.90 7.44 3.48
C SER A 128 -4.56 6.67 4.76
N LYS A 129 -3.42 7.00 5.36
CA LYS A 129 -3.06 6.57 6.73
C LYS A 129 -3.56 7.57 7.79
N SER A 130 -4.52 8.44 7.46
CA SER A 130 -5.07 9.43 8.40
C SER A 130 -6.08 8.79 9.35
N ILE A 131 -6.32 9.44 10.48
CA ILE A 131 -7.39 9.05 11.42
C ILE A 131 -8.38 10.22 11.50
N PRO A 132 -9.63 10.08 11.03
CA PRO A 132 -10.19 8.92 10.33
C PRO A 132 -9.59 8.71 8.93
N PRO A 133 -9.64 7.47 8.38
CA PRO A 133 -9.13 7.18 7.04
C PRO A 133 -10.00 7.83 5.96
N ARG A 134 -9.39 8.08 4.81
CA ARG A 134 -10.02 8.68 3.62
C ARG A 134 -9.55 7.97 2.38
N PHE A 135 -10.43 7.89 1.38
CA PHE A 135 -10.02 7.50 0.04
C PHE A 135 -9.26 8.64 -0.64
N LEU A 136 -8.20 8.32 -1.37
CA LEU A 136 -7.43 9.26 -2.16
C LEU A 136 -7.86 9.17 -3.63
N THR A 137 -8.08 10.31 -4.27
CA THR A 137 -8.22 10.31 -5.74
C THR A 137 -6.89 9.99 -6.42
N VAL A 138 -6.93 9.58 -7.70
CA VAL A 138 -5.73 9.41 -8.53
C VAL A 138 -4.85 10.64 -8.52
N ASP A 139 -5.44 11.83 -8.62
CA ASP A 139 -4.70 13.09 -8.64
C ASP A 139 -4.10 13.44 -7.29
N THR A 140 -4.83 13.14 -6.20
CA THR A 140 -4.32 13.29 -4.84
C THR A 140 -3.11 12.41 -4.61
N TYR A 141 -3.15 11.13 -5.01
CA TYR A 141 -1.98 10.27 -4.89
C TYR A 141 -0.86 10.65 -5.85
N ARG A 142 -1.16 11.08 -7.09
CA ARG A 142 -0.15 11.56 -8.05
C ARG A 142 0.68 12.71 -7.47
N ARG A 143 0.03 13.69 -6.82
CA ARG A 143 0.72 14.79 -6.12
C ARG A 143 1.59 14.29 -4.97
N LYS A 144 1.12 13.28 -4.21
CA LYS A 144 1.92 12.65 -3.14
C LYS A 144 3.14 11.93 -3.70
N ALA A 145 3.00 11.17 -4.77
CA ALA A 145 4.08 10.45 -5.43
C ALA A 145 5.16 11.41 -5.96
N ALA A 146 4.76 12.54 -6.57
CA ALA A 146 5.67 13.56 -7.10
C ALA A 146 6.64 14.14 -6.06
N ARG A 147 6.26 14.16 -4.77
CA ARG A 147 7.13 14.61 -3.66
C ARG A 147 8.39 13.74 -3.51
N PHE A 148 8.37 12.52 -4.03
CA PHE A 148 9.48 11.57 -3.99
C PHE A 148 10.11 11.38 -5.39
N GLY A 149 9.82 12.29 -6.33
CA GLY A 149 10.34 12.29 -7.70
C GLY A 149 9.22 12.28 -8.75
N GLU A 150 9.39 13.08 -9.81
CA GLU A 150 8.40 13.17 -10.89
C GLU A 150 8.18 11.82 -11.61
N GLU A 151 9.22 10.98 -11.68
CA GLU A 151 9.11 9.63 -12.22
C GLU A 151 8.12 8.75 -11.44
N ASN A 152 7.95 8.97 -10.13
CA ASN A 152 6.93 8.25 -9.36
C ASN A 152 5.51 8.69 -9.75
N ALA A 153 5.31 9.97 -10.07
CA ALA A 153 4.03 10.47 -10.56
C ALA A 153 3.69 9.89 -11.94
N LYS A 154 4.67 9.80 -12.83
CA LYS A 154 4.52 9.13 -14.14
C LYS A 154 4.21 7.65 -13.98
N ARG A 155 4.98 6.94 -13.15
CA ARG A 155 4.79 5.51 -12.87
C ARG A 155 3.41 5.24 -12.28
N TRP A 156 2.92 6.10 -11.38
CA TRP A 156 1.55 6.03 -10.87
C TRP A 156 0.52 6.11 -12.00
N MET A 157 0.66 7.04 -12.93
CA MET A 157 -0.27 7.14 -14.07
C MET A 157 -0.20 5.92 -14.99
N CYS A 158 0.97 5.31 -15.18
CA CYS A 158 1.08 4.03 -15.89
C CYS A 158 0.32 2.91 -15.16
N LEU A 159 0.39 2.85 -13.83
CA LEU A 159 -0.37 1.89 -13.02
C LEU A 159 -1.88 2.13 -13.11
N VAL A 160 -2.32 3.39 -13.06
CA VAL A 160 -3.74 3.75 -13.23
C VAL A 160 -4.24 3.36 -14.62
N ASN A 161 -3.44 3.56 -15.66
CA ASN A 161 -3.81 3.12 -17.02
C ASN A 161 -3.88 1.59 -17.12
N LYS A 162 -2.99 0.87 -16.43
CA LYS A 162 -2.96 -0.59 -16.40
C LYS A 162 -4.16 -1.19 -15.64
N TYR A 163 -4.42 -0.73 -14.43
CA TYR A 163 -5.41 -1.33 -13.53
C TYR A 163 -6.78 -0.66 -13.57
N GLY A 164 -6.88 0.51 -14.20
CA GLY A 164 -8.09 1.31 -14.26
C GLY A 164 -8.28 2.22 -13.04
N ARG A 165 -9.39 2.96 -13.07
CA ARG A 165 -9.75 3.96 -12.06
C ARG A 165 -10.93 3.44 -11.21
N PRO A 166 -10.76 3.17 -9.91
CA PRO A 166 -11.88 2.88 -9.03
C PRO A 166 -12.71 4.15 -8.81
N SER A 167 -14.03 3.98 -8.63
CA SER A 167 -14.91 5.10 -8.30
C SER A 167 -14.77 5.46 -6.81
N VAL A 168 -13.74 6.22 -6.47
CA VAL A 168 -13.38 6.53 -5.07
C VAL A 168 -14.51 7.22 -4.29
N CYS A 169 -15.33 8.07 -4.93
CA CYS A 169 -16.49 8.69 -4.28
C CYS A 169 -17.55 7.65 -3.91
N LYS A 170 -17.88 6.75 -4.84
CA LYS A 170 -18.86 5.68 -4.57
C LYS A 170 -18.34 4.69 -3.52
N LEU A 171 -17.04 4.41 -3.51
CA LEU A 171 -16.41 3.59 -2.47
C LEU A 171 -16.48 4.28 -1.11
N ALA A 172 -16.20 5.58 -1.07
CA ALA A 172 -16.34 6.38 0.14
C ALA A 172 -17.78 6.35 0.66
N ASP A 173 -18.78 6.57 -0.19
CA ASP A 173 -20.19 6.49 0.17
C ASP A 173 -20.56 5.09 0.69
N PHE A 174 -20.12 4.02 0.00
CA PHE A 174 -20.39 2.63 0.37
C PHE A 174 -19.83 2.28 1.76
N PHE A 175 -18.62 2.72 2.07
CA PHE A 175 -17.95 2.45 3.36
C PHE A 175 -18.20 3.52 4.43
N GLY A 176 -18.98 4.57 4.14
CA GLY A 176 -19.19 5.70 5.06
C GLY A 176 -17.93 6.51 5.35
N LEU A 177 -16.99 6.57 4.41
CA LEU A 177 -15.72 7.27 4.50
C LEU A 177 -15.72 8.58 3.71
N LYS A 178 -14.66 9.38 3.84
CA LYS A 178 -14.47 10.64 3.10
C LYS A 178 -13.46 10.47 1.97
N VAL A 179 -13.48 11.39 1.00
CA VAL A 179 -12.51 11.49 -0.09
C VAL A 179 -11.57 12.68 0.14
N ASP A 180 -10.32 12.55 -0.29
CA ASP A 180 -9.26 13.58 -0.31
C ASP A 180 -8.76 13.90 -1.74
#